data_AF-A0A355I8B9-F1
#
_entry.id   AF-A0A355I8B9-F1
#
_cell.length_a   1.000
_cell.length_b   1.000
_cell.length_c   1.000
_cell.angle_alpha   90.00
_cell.angle_beta   90.00
_cell.angle_gamma   90.00
#
_symmetry.space_group_name_H-M   'P 1'
#
loop_
_entity.id
_entity.type
_entity.pdbx_description
1 polymer ?
#
loop_
_entity_poly.entity_id
_entity_poly.type
_entity_poly.pdbx_seq_one_letter_code
_entity_poly.pdbx_strand_id
1 'polypeptide(L)'
;WIPGTDNNAFGEFWKRCHQEGDIEKIKKFNTMKKSSQTKSAILGLSCTEKDPSVRSFYFYIAVETDEISNQGEYEVYRVKPYEWAIFTCDGHDINALMECEMHAWAEWLPNNSLYEHDNGPELEVCFDENKIEYGLPIRRKEQ
;
A
#
# COMPACT_ATOMS: atom_id res chain seq x y z
N TRP A 1 4.51 9.39 8.96
CA TRP A 1 3.20 9.60 9.60
C TRP A 1 2.40 10.53 8.70
N ILE A 2 1.24 10.09 8.25
CA ILE A 2 0.31 10.88 7.43
C ILE A 2 -0.83 11.34 8.34
N PRO A 3 -1.02 12.66 8.54
CA PRO A 3 -2.08 13.16 9.39
C PRO A 3 -3.42 13.22 8.65
N GLY A 4 -4.41 12.46 9.10
CA GLY A 4 -5.77 12.49 8.55
C GLY A 4 -5.85 12.28 7.03
N THR A 5 -6.81 12.95 6.39
CA THR A 5 -7.03 12.85 4.93
C THR A 5 -6.13 13.78 4.12
N ASP A 6 -4.92 14.09 4.58
CA ASP A 6 -3.99 14.96 3.86
C ASP A 6 -3.30 14.19 2.72
N ASN A 7 -4.00 14.10 1.59
CA ASN A 7 -3.50 13.47 0.37
C ASN A 7 -2.23 14.14 -0.17
N ASN A 8 -1.98 15.42 0.17
CA ASN A 8 -0.75 16.10 -0.24
C ASN A 8 0.46 15.56 0.52
N ALA A 9 0.34 15.34 1.84
CA ALA A 9 1.41 14.75 2.64
C ALA A 9 1.85 13.37 2.12
N PHE A 10 0.88 12.58 1.66
CA PHE A 10 1.12 11.27 1.06
C PHE A 10 1.91 11.37 -0.26
N GLY A 11 1.44 12.19 -1.21
CA GLY A 11 2.14 12.40 -2.48
C GLY A 11 3.51 13.07 -2.33
N GLU A 12 3.65 14.01 -1.40
CA GLU A 12 4.93 14.66 -1.09
C GLU A 12 5.95 13.68 -0.52
N PHE A 13 5.52 12.72 0.31
CA PHE A 13 6.42 11.69 0.84
C PHE A 13 6.98 10.79 -0.27
N TRP A 14 6.12 10.31 -1.18
CA TRP A 14 6.55 9.57 -2.37
C TRP A 14 7.53 10.36 -3.24
N LYS A 15 7.23 11.64 -3.47
CA LYS A 15 8.08 12.54 -4.25
C LYS A 15 9.45 12.73 -3.59
N ARG A 16 9.46 12.94 -2.27
CA ARG A 16 10.70 13.11 -1.50
C ARG A 16 11.57 11.87 -1.55
N CYS A 17 10.99 10.69 -1.32
CA CYS A 17 11.75 9.43 -1.36
C CYS A 17 12.29 9.09 -2.76
N HIS A 18 11.61 9.51 -3.83
CA HIS A 18 12.17 9.48 -5.19
C HIS A 18 13.37 10.44 -5.32
N GLN A 19 13.21 11.70 -4.91
CA GLN A 19 14.23 12.75 -5.06
C GLN A 19 15.49 12.47 -4.23
N GLU A 20 15.34 11.93 -3.03
CA GLU A 20 16.43 11.58 -2.10
C GLU A 20 17.09 10.22 -2.45
N GLY A 21 16.53 9.49 -3.42
CA GLY A 21 17.05 8.22 -3.92
C GLY A 21 16.81 7.02 -3.00
N ASP A 22 15.93 7.16 -1.99
CA ASP A 22 15.64 6.10 -1.03
C ASP A 22 14.93 4.91 -1.67
N ILE A 23 14.09 5.17 -2.67
CA ILE A 23 13.43 4.12 -3.46
C ILE A 23 14.46 3.22 -4.15
N GLU A 24 15.50 3.80 -4.75
CA GLU A 24 16.56 3.04 -5.42
C GLU A 24 17.47 2.29 -4.43
N LYS A 25 17.58 2.77 -3.18
CA LYS A 25 18.30 2.04 -2.12
C LYS A 25 17.52 0.80 -1.70
N ILE A 26 16.21 0.95 -1.40
CA ILE A 26 15.40 -0.16 -0.87
C ILE A 26 15.04 -1.20 -1.93
N LYS A 27 14.90 -0.80 -3.21
CA LYS A 27 14.71 -1.71 -4.36
C LYS A 27 15.74 -2.83 -4.45
N LYS A 28 16.96 -2.63 -3.93
CA LYS A 28 18.03 -3.64 -3.92
C LYS A 28 17.68 -4.88 -3.09
N PHE A 29 16.81 -4.73 -2.09
CA PHE A 29 16.34 -5.85 -1.27
C PHE A 29 15.18 -6.60 -1.92
N ASN A 30 14.58 -6.03 -2.98
CA ASN A 30 13.57 -6.72 -3.75
C ASN A 30 14.23 -7.73 -4.68
N THR A 31 13.90 -9.00 -4.47
CA THR A 31 14.49 -10.10 -5.24
C THR A 31 13.59 -10.57 -6.39
N MET A 32 12.38 -10.01 -6.52
CA MET A 32 11.39 -10.34 -7.55
C MET A 32 11.25 -11.86 -7.77
N LYS A 33 11.33 -12.62 -6.67
CA LYS A 33 11.28 -14.09 -6.71
C LYS A 33 9.95 -14.54 -7.31
N LYS A 34 9.93 -15.72 -7.92
CA LYS A 34 8.69 -16.34 -8.40
C LYS A 34 7.64 -16.53 -7.30
N SER A 35 8.09 -16.64 -6.04
CA SER A 35 7.24 -16.74 -4.85
C SER A 35 6.73 -15.39 -4.32
N SER A 36 7.17 -14.27 -4.90
CA SER A 36 6.70 -12.94 -4.51
C SER A 36 5.19 -12.83 -4.75
N GLN A 37 4.48 -12.33 -3.74
CA GLN A 37 3.03 -12.17 -3.76
C GLN A 37 2.62 -10.93 -4.54
N THR A 38 3.33 -9.82 -4.33
CA THR A 38 3.00 -8.52 -4.93
C THR A 38 3.53 -8.34 -6.34
N LYS A 39 4.65 -9.02 -6.69
CA LYS A 39 5.34 -8.90 -7.98
C LYS A 39 5.59 -7.45 -8.41
N SER A 40 5.82 -6.58 -7.45
CA SER A 40 6.09 -5.17 -7.67
C SER A 40 7.47 -4.81 -7.16
N ALA A 41 8.13 -3.89 -7.87
CA ALA A 41 9.44 -3.37 -7.50
C ALA A 41 9.39 -2.50 -6.23
N ILE A 42 8.25 -1.83 -5.97
CA ILE A 42 8.09 -0.89 -4.86
C ILE A 42 6.64 -0.86 -4.38
N LEU A 43 6.47 -0.85 -3.06
CA LEU A 43 5.18 -0.88 -2.39
C LEU A 43 4.99 0.35 -1.53
N GLY A 44 3.76 0.84 -1.46
CA GLY A 44 3.25 1.62 -0.34
C GLY A 44 2.54 0.71 0.66
N LEU A 45 2.62 1.06 1.95
CA LEU A 45 1.79 0.47 2.98
C LEU A 45 1.21 1.56 3.88
N SER A 46 -0.11 1.68 3.90
CA SER A 46 -0.85 2.54 4.82
C SER A 46 -1.29 1.72 6.04
N CYS A 47 -0.62 1.91 7.18
CA CYS A 47 -0.82 1.10 8.39
C CYS A 47 -2.08 1.50 9.18
N THR A 48 -3.23 0.95 8.80
CA THR A 48 -4.56 1.23 9.36
C THR A 48 -5.08 0.13 10.28
N GLU A 49 -4.23 -0.82 10.71
CA GLU A 49 -4.61 -2.05 11.42
C GLU A 49 -5.29 -1.80 12.78
N LYS A 50 -4.96 -0.68 13.43
CA LYS A 50 -5.52 -0.34 14.75
C LYS A 50 -7.00 0.01 14.66
N ASP A 51 -7.35 0.84 13.68
CA ASP A 51 -8.71 1.30 13.43
C ASP A 51 -8.78 1.83 11.99
N PRO A 52 -9.45 1.11 11.07
CA PRO A 52 -9.53 1.51 9.67
C PRO A 52 -10.39 2.76 9.43
N SER A 53 -11.19 3.18 10.43
CA SER A 53 -11.92 4.45 10.36
C SER A 53 -11.02 5.66 10.65
N VAL A 54 -9.84 5.44 11.25
CA VAL A 54 -8.87 6.49 11.57
C VAL A 54 -7.89 6.64 10.41
N ARG A 55 -8.08 7.68 9.61
CA ARG A 55 -7.19 8.02 8.48
C ARG A 55 -5.88 8.70 8.89
N SER A 56 -5.41 8.52 10.13
CA SER A 56 -4.07 8.97 10.54
C SER A 56 -3.20 7.76 10.84
N PHE A 57 -2.16 7.56 10.04
CA PHE A 57 -1.40 6.30 10.05
C PHE A 57 0.08 6.49 9.77
N TYR A 58 0.86 5.46 10.11
CA TYR A 58 2.21 5.31 9.59
C TYR A 58 2.13 4.84 8.15
N PHE A 59 3.04 5.36 7.33
CA PHE A 59 3.14 5.02 5.92
C PHE A 59 4.55 4.54 5.63
N TYR A 60 4.65 3.42 4.93
CA TYR A 60 5.93 2.85 4.50
C TYR A 60 6.04 2.92 2.99
N ILE A 61 7.24 3.26 2.52
CA ILE A 61 7.71 2.88 1.19
C ILE A 61 8.59 1.67 1.40
N ALA A 62 8.21 0.54 0.80
CA ALA A 62 8.80 -0.76 1.11
C ALA A 62 8.97 -1.61 -0.13
N VAL A 63 9.63 -2.75 0.05
CA VAL A 63 9.72 -3.81 -0.95
C VAL A 63 9.39 -5.14 -0.30
N GLU A 64 8.86 -6.06 -1.08
CA GLU A 64 8.73 -7.44 -0.63
C GLU A 64 10.11 -8.09 -0.59
N THR A 65 10.49 -8.64 0.56
CA THR A 65 11.80 -9.27 0.73
C THR A 65 11.79 -10.38 1.77
N ASP A 66 12.62 -11.39 1.54
CA ASP A 66 12.99 -12.40 2.56
C ASP A 66 14.30 -12.03 3.26
N GLU A 67 14.99 -10.98 2.80
CA GLU A 67 16.26 -10.52 3.35
C GLU A 67 16.03 -9.54 4.49
N ILE A 68 16.35 -9.97 5.72
CA ILE A 68 16.20 -9.17 6.94
C ILE A 68 17.55 -8.81 7.59
N SER A 69 18.65 -8.93 6.84
CA SER A 69 20.03 -8.75 7.29
C SER A 69 20.33 -7.33 7.78
N ASN A 70 19.67 -6.31 7.21
CA ASN A 70 19.91 -4.90 7.50
C ASN A 70 18.91 -4.28 8.50
N GLN A 71 18.38 -5.10 9.42
CA GLN A 71 17.57 -4.62 10.54
C GLN A 71 18.39 -3.64 11.40
N GLY A 72 18.03 -2.36 11.35
CA GLY A 72 18.73 -1.26 12.03
C GLY A 72 18.83 0.01 11.18
N GLU A 73 19.08 -0.15 9.88
CA GLU A 73 18.97 0.95 8.90
C GLU A 73 17.54 1.04 8.36
N TYR A 74 16.91 -0.11 8.13
CA TYR A 74 15.53 -0.22 7.66
C TYR A 74 14.64 -0.92 8.69
N GLU A 75 13.37 -0.54 8.69
CA GLU A 75 12.33 -1.25 9.43
C GLU A 75 11.83 -2.46 8.63
N VAL A 76 11.49 -3.54 9.33
CA VAL A 76 10.89 -4.74 8.72
C VAL A 76 9.45 -4.86 9.20
N TYR A 77 8.51 -4.70 8.28
CA TYR A 77 7.09 -4.82 8.52
C TYR A 77 6.56 -6.17 8.04
N ARG A 78 5.94 -6.96 8.92
CA ARG A 78 5.34 -8.26 8.56
C ARG A 78 3.85 -8.10 8.31
N VAL A 79 3.44 -8.16 7.04
CA VAL A 79 2.03 -8.20 6.65
C VAL A 79 1.48 -9.60 6.93
N LYS A 80 0.38 -9.68 7.69
CA LYS A 80 -0.33 -10.96 7.91
C LYS A 80 -1.09 -11.37 6.64
N PRO A 81 -1.48 -12.65 6.50
CA PRO A 81 -2.41 -13.04 5.44
C PRO A 81 -3.76 -12.34 5.62
N TYR A 82 -4.24 -11.68 4.58
CA TYR A 82 -5.56 -11.07 4.48
C TYR A 82 -6.22 -11.50 3.17
N GLU A 83 -7.56 -11.42 3.12
CA GLU A 83 -8.27 -11.35 1.85
C GLU A 83 -8.27 -9.90 1.37
N TRP A 84 -8.14 -9.69 0.05
CA TRP A 84 -7.96 -8.36 -0.53
C TRP A 84 -9.01 -8.08 -1.60
N ALA A 85 -9.63 -6.89 -1.55
CA ALA A 85 -10.24 -6.30 -2.73
C ALA A 85 -9.15 -5.54 -3.49
N ILE A 86 -8.93 -5.89 -4.76
CA ILE A 86 -7.93 -5.27 -5.62
C ILE A 86 -8.61 -4.33 -6.60
N PHE A 87 -8.17 -3.08 -6.59
CA PHE A 87 -8.61 -2.03 -7.51
C PHE A 87 -7.45 -1.66 -8.41
N THR A 88 -7.70 -1.54 -9.72
CA THR A 88 -6.65 -1.37 -10.72
C THR A 88 -6.92 -0.16 -11.57
N CYS A 89 -5.87 0.65 -11.79
CA CYS A 89 -5.92 1.86 -12.60
C CYS A 89 -4.73 1.85 -13.59
N ASP A 90 -4.96 2.35 -14.79
CA ASP A 90 -3.89 2.60 -15.76
C ASP A 90 -3.15 3.89 -15.38
N GLY A 91 -1.82 3.83 -15.31
CA GLY A 91 -0.97 4.93 -14.86
C GLY A 91 0.09 4.48 -13.86
N HIS A 92 1.08 5.34 -13.64
CA HIS A 92 2.16 5.10 -12.66
C HIS A 92 2.37 6.30 -11.72
N ASP A 93 1.47 7.28 -11.77
CA ASP A 93 1.56 8.49 -10.96
C ASP A 93 0.64 8.45 -9.73
N ILE A 94 0.78 9.47 -8.90
CA ILE A 94 -0.02 9.61 -7.68
C ILE A 94 -1.51 9.77 -7.96
N ASN A 95 -1.89 10.28 -9.14
CA ASN A 95 -3.29 10.51 -9.48
C ASN A 95 -3.99 9.18 -9.77
N ALA A 96 -3.34 8.28 -10.52
CA ALA A 96 -3.86 6.94 -10.78
C ALA A 96 -4.06 6.15 -9.48
N LEU A 97 -3.14 6.29 -8.53
CA LEU A 97 -3.28 5.70 -7.20
C LEU A 97 -4.47 6.27 -6.42
N MET A 98 -4.60 7.60 -6.39
CA MET A 98 -5.70 8.28 -5.72
C MET A 98 -7.06 7.92 -6.32
N GLU A 99 -7.15 7.73 -7.64
CA GLU A 99 -8.37 7.29 -8.31
C GLU A 99 -8.81 5.90 -7.82
N CYS A 100 -7.86 4.96 -7.75
CA CYS A 100 -8.09 3.62 -7.23
C CYS A 100 -8.52 3.63 -5.75
N GLU A 101 -7.85 4.41 -4.91
CA GLU A 101 -8.19 4.57 -3.49
C GLU A 101 -9.60 5.20 -3.32
N MET A 102 -9.90 6.25 -4.08
CA MET A 102 -11.20 6.92 -4.03
C MET A 102 -12.33 6.00 -4.46
N HIS A 103 -12.13 5.21 -5.52
CA HIS A 103 -13.14 4.25 -5.94
C HIS A 103 -13.37 3.18 -4.85
N ALA A 104 -12.32 2.68 -4.21
CA ALA A 104 -12.44 1.73 -3.11
C ALA A 104 -13.26 2.29 -1.93
N TRP A 105 -12.93 3.50 -1.48
CA TRP A 105 -13.48 4.11 -0.26
C TRP A 105 -14.80 4.85 -0.45
N ALA A 106 -14.95 5.59 -1.54
CA ALA A 106 -16.13 6.43 -1.77
C ALA A 106 -17.26 5.67 -2.47
N GLU A 107 -16.93 4.62 -3.23
CA GLU A 107 -17.91 3.94 -4.08
C GLU A 107 -18.09 2.48 -3.68
N TRP A 108 -17.03 1.67 -3.69
CA TRP A 108 -17.17 0.22 -3.51
C TRP A 108 -17.51 -0.15 -2.07
N LEU A 109 -16.71 0.28 -1.09
CA LEU A 109 -16.84 -0.15 0.31
C LEU A 109 -18.18 0.27 0.95
N PRO A 110 -18.67 1.52 0.80
CA PRO A 110 -19.95 1.94 1.39
C PRO A 110 -21.15 1.18 0.83
N ASN A 111 -21.08 0.78 -0.44
CA ASN A 111 -22.15 0.05 -1.13
C ASN A 111 -22.01 -1.48 -1.02
N ASN A 112 -20.95 -1.98 -0.39
CA ASN A 112 -20.72 -3.41 -0.25
C ASN A 112 -21.53 -4.00 0.92
N SER A 113 -22.42 -4.95 0.64
CA SER A 113 -23.24 -5.62 1.65
C SER A 113 -22.59 -6.88 2.25
N LEU A 114 -21.51 -7.38 1.66
CA LEU A 114 -20.89 -8.66 2.03
C LEU A 114 -19.59 -8.48 2.81
N TYR A 115 -18.83 -7.43 2.49
CA TYR A 115 -17.49 -7.20 3.01
C TYR A 115 -17.38 -5.84 3.68
N GLU A 116 -16.54 -5.79 4.70
CA GLU A 116 -16.07 -4.57 5.35
C GLU A 116 -14.54 -4.54 5.34
N HIS A 117 -13.98 -3.37 5.63
CA HIS A 117 -12.53 -3.20 5.78
C HIS A 117 -12.05 -4.00 7.00
N ASP A 118 -11.01 -4.82 6.81
CA ASP A 118 -10.40 -5.60 7.87
C ASP A 118 -9.20 -4.89 8.51
N ASN A 119 -8.81 -5.29 9.71
CA ASN A 119 -7.76 -4.66 10.49
C ASN A 119 -6.32 -4.98 9.97
N GLY A 120 -6.07 -4.68 8.70
CA GLY A 120 -4.80 -4.84 7.99
C GLY A 120 -4.30 -3.53 7.38
N PRO A 121 -3.03 -3.47 6.93
CA PRO A 121 -2.55 -2.34 6.14
C PRO A 121 -3.23 -2.33 4.77
N GLU A 122 -3.42 -1.14 4.20
CA GLU A 122 -3.71 -1.00 2.77
C GLU A 122 -2.41 -1.07 1.97
N LEU A 123 -2.49 -1.60 0.75
CA LEU A 123 -1.33 -1.82 -0.12
C LEU A 123 -1.43 -1.00 -1.40
N GLU A 124 -0.39 -0.24 -1.69
CA GLU A 124 -0.22 0.44 -2.97
C GLU A 124 0.87 -0.26 -3.79
N VAL A 125 0.49 -0.87 -4.90
CA VAL A 125 1.36 -1.74 -5.70
C VAL A 125 1.61 -1.08 -7.05
N CYS A 126 2.85 -0.60 -7.26
CA CYS A 126 3.25 0.05 -8.50
C CYS A 126 3.96 -0.95 -9.41
N PHE A 127 3.45 -1.13 -10.64
CA PHE A 127 4.11 -2.00 -11.61
C PHE A 127 5.02 -1.18 -12.53
N ASP A 128 5.99 -1.84 -13.17
CA ASP A 128 6.83 -1.21 -14.21
C ASP A 128 6.00 -0.97 -15.50
N GLU A 129 4.99 -1.82 -15.71
CA GLU A 129 3.92 -1.57 -16.67
C GLU A 129 3.12 -0.35 -16.18
N ASN A 130 2.59 0.48 -17.07
CA ASN A 130 1.85 1.71 -16.73
C ASN A 130 0.51 1.39 -16.01
N LYS A 131 0.60 0.85 -14.80
CA LYS A 131 -0.45 0.23 -14.03
C LYS A 131 -0.13 0.35 -12.53
N ILE A 132 -1.15 0.68 -11.75
CA ILE A 132 -1.13 0.66 -10.29
C ILE A 132 -2.29 -0.20 -9.77
N GLU A 133 -2.05 -0.91 -8.68
CA GLU A 133 -3.09 -1.58 -7.90
C GLU A 133 -3.17 -1.01 -6.49
N TYR A 134 -4.40 -0.86 -5.99
CA TYR A 134 -4.69 -0.58 -4.59
C TYR A 134 -5.36 -1.81 -3.98
N GLY A 135 -4.75 -2.34 -2.93
CA GLY A 135 -5.24 -3.49 -2.17
C GLY A 135 -5.87 -3.05 -0.87
N LEU A 136 -7.18 -3.27 -0.73
CA LEU A 136 -7.92 -3.05 0.49
C LEU A 136 -8.08 -4.38 1.24
N PRO A 137 -7.61 -4.51 2.50
CA PRO A 137 -7.85 -5.71 3.28
C PRO A 137 -9.34 -5.78 3.64
N ILE A 138 -9.94 -6.95 3.44
CA ILE A 138 -11.39 -7.14 3.64
C ILE A 138 -11.67 -8.39 4.47
N ARG A 139 -12.80 -8.34 5.18
CA ARG A 139 -13.41 -9.51 5.83
C ARG A 139 -14.90 -9.52 5.59
N ARG A 140 -15.52 -10.69 5.73
CA ARG A 140 -16.98 -10.82 5.62
C ARG A 140 -17.65 -10.13 6.82
N LYS A 141 -18.74 -9.42 6.55
CA LYS A 141 -19.60 -8.87 7.59
C LYS A 141 -20.25 -10.01 8.38
N GLU A 142 -20.21 -9.92 9.71
CA GLU A 142 -21.02 -10.78 10.56
C GLU A 142 -22.50 -10.44 10.32
N GLN A 143 -23.32 -11.46 9.99
CA GLN A 143 -24.76 -11.31 9.76
C GLN A 143 -25.56 -11.32 11.06
#